data_AF-A0A5S3UGA2-F1
#
_entry.id   AF-A0A5S3UGA2-F1
#
_cell.length_a   1.000
_cell.length_b   1.000
_cell.length_c   1.000
_cell.angle_alpha   90.00
_cell.angle_beta   90.00
_cell.angle_gamma   90.00
#
_symmetry.space_group_name_H-M   'P 1'
#
loop_
_entity.id
_entity.type
_entity.pdbx_description
1 polymer ?
#
loop_
_entity_poly.entity_id
_entity_poly.type
_entity_poly.pdbx_seq_one_letter_code
_entity_poly.pdbx_strand_id
1 'polypeptide(L)'
;MDFLKTARTLLGYILCGLFFIVPFILLTVFTVFRCRWAFNGLYGIDITICNICHGTNLESISARSYRLRADKRYYLQMKIIDVLAKPFDGDNHCQRAHKWESKVIKLNK
;
A
#
# COMPACT_ATOMS: atom_id res chain seq x y z
N MET A 1 6.16 17.51 19.05
CA MET A 1 4.87 16.84 18.79
C MET A 1 5.01 15.60 17.87
N ASP A 2 6.25 15.20 17.54
CA ASP A 2 6.53 14.17 16.53
C ASP A 2 6.81 12.77 17.09
N PHE A 3 7.28 12.68 18.34
CA PHE A 3 7.60 11.40 18.97
C PHE A 3 6.36 10.51 19.14
N LEU A 4 5.26 11.04 19.68
CA LEU A 4 4.00 10.30 19.87
C LEU A 4 3.42 9.80 18.55
N LYS A 5 3.47 10.61 17.49
CA LYS A 5 3.04 10.21 16.15
C LYS A 5 3.91 9.07 15.60
N THR A 6 5.23 9.21 15.74
CA THR A 6 6.20 8.19 15.30
C THR A 6 6.01 6.88 16.07
N ALA A 7 5.86 6.95 17.39
CA ALA A 7 5.63 5.80 18.25
C ALA A 7 4.30 5.10 17.92
N ARG A 8 3.22 5.86 17.69
CA ARG A 8 1.93 5.31 17.24
C ARG A 8 2.05 4.61 15.91
N THR A 9 2.72 5.22 14.93
CA THR A 9 2.91 4.61 13.60
C THR A 9 3.77 3.36 13.68
N LEU A 10 4.85 3.36 14.48
CA LEU A 10 5.68 2.18 14.70
C LEU A 10 4.91 1.04 15.37
N LEU A 11 4.15 1.34 16.42
CA LEU A 11 3.29 0.37 17.09
C LEU A 11 2.25 -0.19 16.12
N GLY A 12 1.63 0.66 15.31
CA GLY A 12 0.71 0.27 14.24
C GLY A 12 1.35 -0.73 13.27
N TYR A 13 2.57 -0.47 12.82
CA TYR A 13 3.31 -1.39 11.95
C TYR A 13 3.61 -2.73 12.62
N ILE A 14 4.02 -2.74 13.90
CA ILE A 14 4.29 -3.97 14.64
C ILE A 14 3.02 -4.82 14.75
N LEU A 15 1.91 -4.21 15.19
CA LEU A 15 0.64 -4.91 15.35
C LEU A 15 0.08 -5.41 14.01
N CYS A 16 0.12 -4.57 12.97
CA CYS A 16 -0.27 -4.96 11.62
C CYS A 16 0.61 -6.09 11.08
N GLY A 17 1.92 -6.03 11.31
CA GLY A 17 2.86 -7.09 10.94
C GLY A 17 2.48 -8.40 11.61
N LEU A 18 2.29 -8.42 12.92
CA LEU A 18 1.90 -9.63 13.67
C LEU A 18 0.58 -10.24 13.17
N PHE A 19 -0.41 -9.39 12.86
CA PHE A 19 -1.73 -9.87 12.46
C PHE A 19 -1.81 -10.26 10.97
N PHE A 20 -1.22 -9.47 10.09
CA PHE A 20 -1.37 -9.63 8.65
C PHE A 20 -0.25 -10.42 7.97
N ILE A 21 0.86 -10.76 8.64
CA ILE A 21 1.98 -11.44 7.98
C ILE A 21 1.58 -12.80 7.39
N VAL A 22 0.82 -13.62 8.12
CA VAL A 22 0.37 -14.93 7.64
C VAL A 22 -0.58 -14.80 6.44
N PRO A 23 -1.70 -14.02 6.51
CA PRO A 23 -2.56 -13.86 5.34
C PRO A 23 -1.83 -13.18 4.17
N PHE A 24 -0.91 -12.26 4.43
CA PHE A 24 -0.09 -11.63 3.39
C PHE A 24 0.77 -12.66 2.63
N ILE A 25 1.46 -13.55 3.35
CA ILE A 25 2.28 -14.60 2.73
C ILE A 25 1.41 -15.53 1.89
N LEU A 26 0.29 -16.02 2.44
CA LEU A 26 -0.61 -16.92 1.73
C LEU A 26 -1.15 -16.27 0.44
N LEU A 27 -1.68 -15.04 0.54
CA LEU A 27 -2.22 -14.33 -0.62
C LEU A 27 -1.14 -14.04 -1.68
N THR A 28 0.09 -13.75 -1.25
CA THR A 28 1.23 -13.53 -2.16
C THR A 28 1.58 -14.79 -2.96
N VAL A 29 1.46 -15.98 -2.38
CA VAL A 29 1.63 -17.23 -3.14
C VAL A 29 0.53 -17.37 -4.20
N PHE A 30 -0.71 -17.05 -3.86
CA PHE A 30 -1.83 -17.13 -4.81
C PHE A 30 -1.79 -16.07 -5.92
N THR A 31 -1.17 -14.91 -5.70
CA THR A 31 -1.03 -13.88 -6.75
C THR A 31 -0.06 -14.29 -7.85
N VAL A 32 0.89 -15.19 -7.59
CA VAL A 32 1.76 -15.78 -8.64
C VAL A 32 0.92 -16.47 -9.73
N PHE A 33 -0.22 -17.05 -9.35
CA PHE A 33 -1.17 -17.67 -10.28
C PHE A 33 -2.17 -16.68 -10.90
N ARG A 34 -1.93 -15.37 -10.80
CA ARG A 34 -2.80 -14.29 -11.28
C ARG A 34 -4.23 -14.37 -10.72
N CYS A 35 -4.39 -14.89 -9.51
CA CYS A 35 -5.68 -14.97 -8.84
C CYS A 35 -6.16 -13.57 -8.43
N ARG A 36 -7.22 -13.08 -9.09
CA ARG A 36 -7.76 -11.73 -8.87
C ARG A 36 -8.25 -11.51 -7.44
N TRP A 37 -8.84 -12.54 -6.82
CA TRP A 37 -9.26 -12.49 -5.42
C TRP A 37 -8.07 -12.25 -4.49
N ALA A 38 -6.95 -12.95 -4.72
CA ALA A 38 -5.75 -12.80 -3.90
C ALA A 38 -5.13 -11.41 -4.05
N PHE A 39 -5.10 -10.87 -5.27
CA PHE A 39 -4.63 -9.51 -5.54
C PHE A 39 -5.49 -8.46 -4.81
N ASN A 40 -6.82 -8.58 -4.89
CA ASN A 40 -7.74 -7.71 -4.17
C ASN A 40 -7.57 -7.83 -2.64
N GLY A 41 -7.28 -9.03 -2.13
CA GLY A 41 -6.99 -9.27 -0.73
C GLY A 41 -5.73 -8.55 -0.25
N LEU A 42 -4.62 -8.70 -0.97
CA LEU A 42 -3.36 -7.97 -0.67
C LEU A 42 -3.56 -6.46 -0.72
N TYR A 43 -4.32 -5.99 -1.72
CA TYR A 43 -4.65 -4.58 -1.86
C TYR A 43 -5.48 -4.06 -0.67
N GLY A 44 -6.47 -4.82 -0.21
CA GLY A 44 -7.26 -4.48 0.97
C GLY A 44 -6.42 -4.44 2.26
N ILE A 45 -5.48 -5.37 2.41
CA ILE A 45 -4.52 -5.36 3.53
C ILE A 45 -3.67 -4.10 3.48
N ASP A 46 -3.12 -3.73 2.32
CA ASP A 46 -2.29 -2.53 2.16
C ASP A 46 -3.06 -1.25 2.56
N ILE A 47 -4.27 -1.06 2.03
CA ILE A 47 -5.14 0.06 2.45
C ILE A 47 -5.37 0.05 3.96
N THR A 48 -5.66 -1.12 4.54
CA THR A 48 -5.96 -1.24 5.97
C THR A 48 -4.77 -0.81 6.81
N ILE A 49 -3.57 -1.31 6.49
CA ILE A 49 -2.33 -0.94 7.17
C ILE A 49 -2.05 0.56 7.00
N CYS A 50 -2.22 1.10 5.78
CA CYS A 50 -2.05 2.52 5.52
C CYS A 50 -3.07 3.39 6.27
N ASN A 51 -4.30 2.94 6.42
CA ASN A 51 -5.32 3.64 7.20
C ASN A 51 -4.93 3.68 8.68
N ILE A 52 -4.58 2.53 9.26
CA ILE A 52 -4.17 2.42 10.67
C ILE A 52 -2.90 3.25 10.96
N CYS A 53 -1.87 3.10 10.13
CA CYS A 53 -0.54 3.66 10.41
C CYS A 53 -0.43 5.15 10.06
N HIS A 54 -1.18 5.61 9.05
CA HIS A 54 -1.06 6.96 8.49
C HIS A 54 -2.35 7.77 8.51
N GLY A 55 -3.47 7.21 8.96
CA GLY A 55 -4.78 7.88 8.98
C GLY A 55 -5.30 8.21 7.57
N THR A 56 -5.03 7.34 6.61
CA THR A 56 -5.44 7.54 5.21
C THR A 56 -6.85 7.05 4.95
N ASN A 57 -7.53 7.65 3.97
CA ASN A 57 -8.85 7.18 3.52
C ASN A 57 -8.72 6.52 2.15
N LEU A 58 -8.81 5.18 2.12
CA LEU A 58 -8.70 4.35 0.91
C LEU A 58 -7.44 4.66 0.07
N GLU A 59 -6.32 4.96 0.73
CA GLU A 59 -5.02 5.20 0.08
C GLU A 59 -4.07 4.04 0.38
N SER A 60 -3.61 3.37 -0.67
CA SER A 60 -2.59 2.32 -0.60
C SER A 60 -1.19 2.91 -0.43
N ILE A 61 -0.21 2.08 -0.07
CA ILE A 61 1.18 2.54 0.02
C ILE A 61 1.72 2.94 -1.36
N SER A 62 1.27 2.25 -2.41
CA SER A 62 1.60 2.55 -3.81
C SER A 62 1.13 3.94 -4.20
N ALA A 63 -0.15 4.26 -3.96
CA ALA A 63 -0.70 5.57 -4.27
C ALA A 63 -0.08 6.69 -3.43
N ARG A 64 0.14 6.43 -2.14
CA ARG A 64 0.79 7.37 -1.22
C ARG A 64 2.21 7.70 -1.66
N SER A 65 3.00 6.69 -2.02
CA SER A 65 4.38 6.86 -2.49
C SER A 65 4.43 7.70 -3.76
N TYR A 66 3.49 7.49 -4.69
CA TYR A 66 3.36 8.33 -5.87
C TYR A 66 2.92 9.76 -5.53
N ARG A 67 1.94 9.96 -4.64
CA ARG A 67 1.47 11.30 -4.25
C ARG A 67 2.58 12.12 -3.58
N LEU A 68 3.37 11.49 -2.71
CA LEU A 68 4.45 12.12 -1.94
C LEU A 68 5.81 12.07 -2.65
N ARG A 69 5.88 11.62 -3.91
CA ARG A 69 7.12 11.40 -4.67
C ARG A 69 8.02 12.63 -4.83
N ALA A 70 7.54 13.83 -4.52
CA ALA A 70 8.39 15.04 -4.48
C ALA A 70 9.50 14.93 -3.40
N ASP A 71 9.24 14.15 -2.35
CA ASP A 71 10.23 13.80 -1.34
C ASP A 71 11.03 12.56 -1.79
N LYS A 72 12.37 12.64 -1.68
CA LYS A 72 13.34 11.60 -2.06
C LYS A 72 13.02 10.25 -1.45
N ARG A 73 12.56 10.20 -0.19
CA ARG A 73 12.21 8.96 0.50
C ARG A 73 11.09 8.22 -0.23
N TYR A 74 10.00 8.93 -0.52
CA TYR A 74 8.84 8.35 -1.17
C TYR A 74 9.08 8.09 -2.65
N TYR A 75 9.93 8.87 -3.30
CA TYR A 75 10.38 8.61 -4.67
C TYR A 75 11.13 7.27 -4.79
N LEU A 76 12.07 7.01 -3.86
CA LEU A 76 12.79 5.74 -3.83
C LEU A 76 11.84 4.58 -3.55
N GLN A 77 10.95 4.75 -2.57
CA GLN A 77 9.95 3.75 -2.22
C GLN A 77 9.04 3.43 -3.42
N MET A 78 8.56 4.43 -4.14
CA MET A 78 7.77 4.27 -5.37
C MET A 78 8.54 3.44 -6.41
N LYS A 79 9.81 3.76 -6.67
CA LYS A 79 10.63 3.00 -7.62
C LYS A 79 10.80 1.54 -7.23
N ILE A 80 11.06 1.26 -5.95
CA ILE A 80 11.20 -0.12 -5.45
C ILE A 80 9.89 -0.87 -5.67
N ILE A 81 8.76 -0.27 -5.31
CA ILE A 81 7.44 -0.89 -5.50
C ILE A 81 7.16 -1.13 -6.98
N ASP A 82 7.39 -0.15 -7.85
CA ASP A 82 7.16 -0.30 -9.29
C ASP A 82 8.02 -1.42 -9.89
N VAL A 83 9.29 -1.55 -9.48
CA VAL A 83 10.16 -2.64 -9.94
C VAL A 83 9.66 -4.00 -9.46
N LEU A 84 9.27 -4.12 -8.18
CA LEU A 84 8.78 -5.38 -7.62
C LEU A 84 7.40 -5.77 -8.18
N ALA A 85 6.55 -4.80 -8.49
CA ALA A 85 5.22 -5.02 -9.04
C ALA A 85 5.24 -5.33 -10.54
N LYS A 86 6.25 -4.88 -11.29
CA LYS A 86 6.35 -5.01 -12.74
C LYS A 86 6.08 -6.43 -13.29
N PRO A 87 6.58 -7.52 -12.69
CA PRO A 87 6.29 -8.89 -13.16
C PRO A 87 4.81 -9.28 -13.07
N PHE A 88 4.05 -8.64 -12.18
CA PHE A 88 2.67 -9.00 -11.84
C PHE A 88 1.64 -8.02 -12.42
N ASP A 89 1.97 -6.73 -12.45
CA ASP A 89 1.04 -5.64 -12.80
C ASP A 89 1.58 -4.72 -13.92
N GLY A 90 2.81 -4.95 -14.41
CA GLY A 90 3.40 -4.14 -15.48
C GLY A 90 3.92 -2.77 -15.02
N ASP A 91 4.19 -1.87 -15.98
CA ASP A 91 4.90 -0.60 -15.72
C ASP A 91 4.03 0.48 -15.03
N ASN A 92 4.63 1.37 -14.24
CA ASN A 92 3.93 2.50 -13.58
C ASN A 92 2.77 2.10 -12.64
N HIS A 93 2.95 1.01 -11.90
CA HIS A 93 1.98 0.49 -10.93
C HIS A 93 1.51 1.57 -9.94
N CYS A 94 2.44 2.27 -9.29
CA CYS A 94 2.11 3.28 -8.27
C CYS A 94 1.31 4.46 -8.84
N GLN A 95 1.62 4.90 -10.07
CA GLN A 95 0.86 5.96 -10.75
C GLN A 95 -0.57 5.53 -11.04
N ARG A 96 -0.76 4.29 -11.54
CA ARG A 96 -2.08 3.75 -11.81
C ARG A 96 -2.91 3.59 -10.54
N ALA A 97 -2.30 3.06 -9.48
CA ALA A 97 -2.92 2.95 -8.16
C ALA A 97 -3.41 4.33 -7.68
N HIS A 98 -2.55 5.35 -7.72
CA HIS A 98 -2.93 6.71 -7.35
C HIS A 98 -4.10 7.26 -8.17
N LYS A 99 -4.09 7.06 -9.49
CA LYS A 99 -5.16 7.52 -10.39
C LYS A 99 -6.50 6.83 -10.08
N TRP A 100 -6.47 5.51 -9.87
CA TRP A 100 -7.66 4.72 -9.57
C TRP A 100 -8.24 5.10 -8.20
N GLU A 101 -7.41 5.14 -7.16
CA GLU A 101 -7.83 5.48 -5.80
C GLU A 101 -8.36 6.90 -5.69
N SER A 102 -7.70 7.85 -6.33
CA SER A 102 -8.18 9.24 -6.37
C SER A 102 -9.56 9.36 -7.02
N LYS A 103 -9.88 8.48 -7.97
CA LYS A 103 -11.22 8.41 -8.58
C LYS A 103 -12.24 7.84 -7.60
N VAL A 104 -11.92 6.74 -6.91
CA VAL A 104 -12.81 6.10 -5.93
C VAL A 104 -13.09 7.02 -4.73
N ILE A 105 -12.06 7.67 -4.19
CA ILE A 105 -12.20 8.61 -3.07
C ILE A 105 -13.11 9.79 -3.44
N LYS A 106 -13.02 10.30 -4.68
CA LYS A 106 -13.87 11.39 -5.16
C LYS A 106 -15.33 10.98 -5.36
N LEU A 107 -15.61 9.69 -5.60
CA LEU A 107 -16.98 9.18 -5.74
C LEU A 107 -17.69 8.98 -4.39
N ASN A 108 -16.92 8.86 -3.30
CA ASN A 108 -17.43 8.63 -1.95
C ASN A 108 -17.42 9.89 -1.06
N LYS A 109 -17.30 11.08 -1.68
CA LYS A 109 -17.46 12.40 -1.04
C LYS A 109 -18.71 13.07 -1.56
#